data_AF-H1KVK6-F1
#
_entry.id   AF-H1KVK6-F1
#
_cell.length_a   1.000
_cell.length_b   1.000
_cell.length_c   1.000
_cell.angle_alpha   90.00
_cell.angle_beta   90.00
_cell.angle_gamma   90.00
#
_symmetry.space_group_name_H-M   'P 1'
#
loop_
_entity.id
_entity.type
_entity.pdbx_description
1 polymer ?
#
loop_
_entity_poly.entity_id
_entity_poly.type
_entity_poly.pdbx_seq_one_letter_code
_entity_poly.pdbx_strand_id
1 'polypeptide(L)'
;MTSFVPLTTVFPGLVWLMAALALVQGLRRAALWRVGAAAPVAWLDGLAKLPRRYLVDVHHVVARDAYASRMHAVVAGGLIAASFLTALAILPPLADFRPYWFLVALAFGVTAVGSLLVGARRYPQKPKRLSAGRFQILPFLLVAYAVGGTITALLLAFGGGGLFGSVALALAAAGGLGLAFEVR
;
A
#
# COMPACT_ATOMS: atom_id res chain seq x y z
N MET A 1 7.74 -23.80 -25.90
CA MET A 1 8.27 -22.43 -25.68
C MET A 1 7.39 -21.78 -24.63
N THR A 2 7.84 -21.70 -23.37
CA THR A 2 7.07 -21.01 -22.33
C THR A 2 7.27 -19.51 -22.49
N SER A 3 6.35 -18.84 -23.17
CA SER A 3 6.33 -17.38 -23.20
C SER A 3 6.07 -16.89 -21.78
N PHE A 4 7.08 -16.26 -21.16
CA PHE A 4 6.89 -15.59 -19.88
C PHE A 4 5.97 -14.38 -20.06
N VAL A 5 5.01 -14.20 -19.15
CA VAL A 5 4.14 -13.02 -19.14
C VAL A 5 5.00 -11.78 -18.86
N PRO A 6 4.86 -10.68 -19.62
CA PRO A 6 5.73 -9.51 -19.48
C PRO A 6 5.51 -8.82 -18.13
N LEU A 7 6.60 -8.23 -17.59
CA LEU A 7 6.60 -7.56 -16.29
C LEU A 7 5.61 -6.38 -16.24
N THR A 8 5.41 -5.70 -17.37
CA THR A 8 4.39 -4.66 -17.56
C THR A 8 2.96 -5.15 -17.38
N THR A 9 2.71 -6.46 -17.48
CA THR A 9 1.41 -7.09 -17.20
C THR A 9 1.36 -7.71 -15.80
N VAL A 10 2.42 -8.42 -15.41
CA VAL A 10 2.44 -9.13 -14.11
C VAL A 10 2.40 -8.14 -12.94
N PHE A 11 3.10 -7.00 -13.05
CA PHE A 11 3.20 -6.06 -11.94
C PHE A 11 1.88 -5.33 -11.65
N PRO A 12 1.16 -4.74 -12.63
CA PRO A 12 -0.19 -4.23 -12.42
C PRO A 12 -1.17 -5.31 -11.97
N GLY A 13 -1.09 -6.52 -12.56
CA GLY A 13 -1.94 -7.65 -12.18
C GLY A 13 -1.77 -8.06 -10.71
N LEU A 14 -0.53 -8.07 -10.20
CA LEU A 14 -0.23 -8.30 -8.79
C LEU A 14 -0.89 -7.25 -7.89
N VAL A 15 -0.84 -5.96 -8.27
CA VAL A 15 -1.48 -4.89 -7.50
C VAL A 15 -2.99 -5.01 -7.47
N TRP A 16 -3.61 -5.34 -8.60
CA TRP A 16 -5.05 -5.65 -8.64
C TRP A 16 -5.42 -6.85 -7.78
N LEU A 17 -4.63 -7.93 -7.81
CA LEU A 17 -4.82 -9.09 -6.95
C LEU A 17 -4.74 -8.70 -5.47
N MET A 18 -3.73 -7.93 -5.07
CA MET A 18 -3.58 -7.46 -3.69
C MET A 18 -4.74 -6.55 -3.26
N ALA A 19 -5.23 -5.68 -4.14
CA ALA A 19 -6.40 -4.84 -3.87
C ALA A 19 -7.67 -5.69 -3.69
N ALA A 20 -7.89 -6.69 -4.54
CA ALA A 20 -9.01 -7.62 -4.41
C ALA A 20 -8.93 -8.43 -3.09
N LEU A 21 -7.74 -8.91 -2.73
CA LEU A 21 -7.52 -9.59 -1.46
C LEU A 21 -7.79 -8.66 -0.26
N ALA A 22 -7.27 -7.44 -0.28
CA ALA A 22 -7.51 -6.45 0.77
C ALA A 22 -9.01 -6.13 0.91
N LEU A 23 -9.75 -6.04 -0.20
CA LEU A 23 -11.20 -5.86 -0.19
C LEU A 23 -11.89 -7.05 0.49
N VAL A 24 -11.57 -8.29 0.12
CA VAL A 24 -12.14 -9.49 0.73
C VAL A 24 -11.87 -9.53 2.24
N GLN A 25 -10.64 -9.23 2.67
CA GLN A 25 -10.30 -9.20 4.08
C GLN A 25 -11.01 -8.07 4.84
N GLY A 26 -11.13 -6.89 4.22
CA GLY A 26 -11.89 -5.77 4.75
C GLY A 26 -13.38 -6.10 4.93
N LEU A 27 -14.00 -6.76 3.95
CA LEU A 27 -15.39 -7.21 4.03
C LEU A 27 -15.60 -8.25 5.13
N ARG A 28 -14.66 -9.21 5.28
CA ARG A 28 -14.68 -10.18 6.39
C ARG A 28 -14.61 -9.48 7.75
N ARG A 29 -13.76 -8.46 7.88
CA ARG A 29 -13.65 -7.68 9.12
C ARG A 29 -14.91 -6.86 9.38
N ALA A 30 -15.48 -6.23 8.35
CA ALA A 30 -16.73 -5.48 8.45
C ALA A 30 -17.91 -6.37 8.84
N ALA A 31 -17.93 -7.64 8.41
CA ALA A 31 -18.96 -8.60 8.79
C ALA A 31 -19.03 -8.84 10.32
N LEU A 32 -17.93 -8.64 11.06
CA LEU A 32 -17.93 -8.74 12.52
C LEU A 32 -18.82 -7.68 13.18
N TRP A 33 -19.13 -6.57 12.51
CA TRP A 33 -20.04 -5.55 13.04
C TRP A 33 -21.47 -6.08 13.17
N ARG A 34 -21.81 -7.17 12.46
CA ARG A 34 -23.11 -7.85 12.58
C ARG A 34 -23.25 -8.65 13.87
N VAL A 35 -22.17 -8.86 14.63
CA VAL A 35 -22.20 -9.51 15.96
C VAL A 35 -22.76 -8.56 17.02
N GLY A 36 -22.62 -7.24 16.82
CA GLY A 36 -23.14 -6.23 17.74
C GLY A 36 -24.66 -6.09 17.69
N ALA A 37 -25.21 -5.29 18.62
CA ALA A 37 -26.63 -4.94 18.62
C ALA A 37 -27.00 -4.12 17.38
N ALA A 38 -28.23 -4.30 16.88
CA ALA A 38 -28.76 -3.47 15.80
C ALA A 38 -28.83 -2.00 16.24
N ALA A 39 -28.29 -1.11 15.41
CA ALA A 39 -28.35 0.33 15.60
C ALA A 39 -28.96 0.97 14.35
N PRO A 40 -29.81 2.00 14.48
CA PRO A 40 -30.28 2.76 13.34
C PRO A 40 -29.10 3.52 12.72
N VAL A 41 -28.83 3.26 11.43
CA VAL A 41 -27.73 3.91 10.68
C VAL A 41 -28.33 4.81 9.60
N ALA A 42 -28.07 6.11 9.70
CA ALA A 42 -28.39 7.08 8.65
C ALA A 42 -27.34 7.00 7.53
N TRP A 43 -27.49 6.04 6.61
CA TRP A 43 -26.48 5.71 5.61
C TRP A 43 -26.11 6.88 4.70
N LEU A 44 -27.10 7.56 4.11
CA LEU A 44 -26.86 8.66 3.17
C LEU A 44 -26.15 9.85 3.85
N ASP A 45 -26.69 10.31 4.96
CA ASP A 45 -26.10 11.40 5.75
C ASP A 45 -24.70 11.03 6.26
N GLY A 46 -24.51 9.78 6.67
CA GLY A 46 -23.23 9.25 7.14
C GLY A 46 -22.18 9.29 6.04
N LEU A 47 -22.52 8.79 4.85
CA LEU A 47 -21.64 8.79 3.68
C LEU A 47 -21.34 10.22 3.20
N ALA A 48 -22.33 11.12 3.17
CA ALA A 48 -22.12 12.51 2.78
C ALA A 48 -21.16 13.26 3.72
N LYS A 49 -21.13 12.91 5.02
CA LYS A 49 -20.21 13.49 6.01
C LYS A 49 -18.82 12.85 6.01
N LEU A 50 -18.67 11.66 5.42
CA LEU A 50 -17.44 10.87 5.47
C LEU A 50 -16.22 11.61 4.87
N PRO A 51 -16.30 12.30 3.72
CA PRO A 51 -15.15 13.01 3.17
C PRO A 51 -14.59 14.07 4.14
N ARG A 52 -15.45 14.91 4.72
CA ARG A 52 -15.00 15.92 5.70
C ARG A 52 -14.46 15.27 6.97
N ARG A 53 -15.16 14.27 7.51
CA ARG A 53 -14.73 13.58 8.74
C ARG A 53 -13.37 12.92 8.57
N TYR A 54 -13.12 12.30 7.42
CA TYR A 54 -11.90 11.57 7.15
C TYR A 54 -10.76 12.45 6.64
N LEU A 55 -11.02 13.47 5.83
CA LEU A 55 -9.96 14.32 5.26
C LEU A 55 -9.63 15.52 6.15
N VAL A 56 -10.57 15.98 6.98
CA VAL A 56 -10.41 17.19 7.80
C VAL A 56 -10.45 16.88 9.28
N ASP A 57 -11.57 16.38 9.79
CA ASP A 57 -11.81 16.34 11.24
C ASP A 57 -10.84 15.37 11.95
N VAL A 58 -10.67 14.16 11.42
CA VAL A 58 -9.70 13.19 11.98
C VAL A 58 -8.27 13.71 11.90
N HIS A 59 -7.90 14.43 10.84
CA HIS A 59 -6.57 14.98 10.65
C HIS A 59 -6.24 16.09 11.65
N HIS A 60 -7.23 16.91 12.04
CA HIS A 60 -7.07 17.85 13.16
C HIS A 60 -6.79 17.13 14.47
N VAL A 61 -7.52 16.04 14.76
CA VAL A 61 -7.34 15.27 16.00
C VAL A 61 -5.98 14.57 16.02
N VAL A 62 -5.58 13.91 14.93
CA VAL A 62 -4.31 13.17 14.90
C VAL A 62 -3.08 14.09 14.84
N ALA A 63 -3.24 15.35 14.46
CA ALA A 63 -2.15 16.34 14.43
C ALA A 63 -1.49 16.58 15.81
N ARG A 64 -2.14 16.18 16.92
CA ARG A 64 -1.54 16.20 18.27
C ARG A 64 -0.24 15.40 18.41
N ASP A 65 -0.04 14.36 17.60
CA ASP A 65 1.24 13.64 17.46
C ASP A 65 1.76 13.93 16.05
N ALA A 66 2.44 15.07 15.89
CA ALA A 66 2.88 15.59 14.58
C ALA A 66 3.80 14.63 13.83
N TYR A 67 4.61 13.85 14.55
CA TYR A 67 5.45 12.83 13.93
C TYR A 67 4.60 11.69 13.37
N ALA A 68 3.66 11.16 14.16
CA ALA A 68 2.78 10.09 13.71
C ALA A 68 1.90 10.53 12.53
N SER A 69 1.36 11.75 12.55
CA SER A 69 0.49 12.25 11.49
C SER A 69 1.23 12.44 10.16
N ARG A 70 2.39 13.11 10.18
CA ARG A 70 3.21 13.33 8.97
C ARG A 70 3.76 12.02 8.41
N MET A 71 4.27 11.15 9.28
CA MET A 71 4.73 9.82 8.87
C MET A 71 3.60 9.01 8.22
N HIS A 72 2.40 9.03 8.82
CA HIS A 72 1.24 8.35 8.25
C HIS A 72 0.88 8.91 6.87
N ALA A 73 0.83 10.23 6.71
CA ALA A 73 0.54 10.86 5.42
C ALA A 73 1.55 10.45 4.34
N VAL A 74 2.85 10.42 4.66
CA VAL A 74 3.91 10.01 3.72
C VAL A 74 3.74 8.54 3.32
N VAL A 75 3.62 7.62 4.28
CA VAL A 75 3.56 6.19 3.97
C VAL A 75 2.24 5.79 3.32
N ALA A 76 1.10 6.28 3.83
CA ALA A 76 -0.22 5.94 3.32
C ALA A 76 -0.48 6.62 1.97
N GLY A 77 -0.15 7.91 1.84
CA GLY A 77 -0.27 8.64 0.58
C GLY A 77 0.64 8.06 -0.50
N GLY A 78 1.90 7.77 -0.16
CA GLY A 78 2.84 7.08 -1.05
C GLY A 78 2.30 5.72 -1.48
N LEU A 79 1.85 4.89 -0.53
CA LEU A 79 1.35 3.54 -0.80
C LEU A 79 0.15 3.55 -1.75
N ILE A 80 -0.81 4.47 -1.51
CA ILE A 80 -1.99 4.64 -2.35
C ILE A 80 -1.57 5.12 -3.74
N ALA A 81 -0.73 6.15 -3.83
CA ALA A 81 -0.26 6.66 -5.11
C ALA A 81 0.50 5.59 -5.92
N ALA A 82 1.46 4.90 -5.29
CA ALA A 82 2.25 3.85 -5.92
C ALA A 82 1.38 2.70 -6.43
N SER A 83 0.46 2.21 -5.60
CA SER A 83 -0.44 1.12 -5.98
C SER A 83 -1.44 1.55 -7.05
N PHE A 84 -2.03 2.73 -6.93
CA PHE A 84 -2.98 3.24 -7.92
C PHE A 84 -2.33 3.46 -9.28
N LEU A 85 -1.17 4.13 -9.32
CA LEU A 85 -0.43 4.33 -10.56
C LEU A 85 0.00 2.98 -11.18
N THR A 86 0.49 2.05 -10.37
CA THR A 86 0.84 0.71 -10.88
C THR A 86 -0.38 -0.01 -11.43
N ALA A 87 -1.53 0.06 -10.76
CA ALA A 87 -2.77 -0.56 -11.22
C ALA A 87 -3.28 0.02 -12.54
N LEU A 88 -3.13 1.33 -12.77
CA LEU A 88 -3.49 2.01 -14.03
C LEU A 88 -2.64 1.53 -15.22
N ALA A 89 -1.42 1.03 -15.00
CA ALA A 89 -0.60 0.44 -16.07
C ALA A 89 -1.16 -0.89 -16.62
N ILE A 90 -2.35 -1.32 -16.19
CA ILE A 90 -3.13 -2.31 -16.96
C ILE A 90 -3.55 -1.75 -18.33
N LEU A 91 -3.62 -0.42 -18.47
CA LEU A 91 -3.90 0.25 -19.74
C LEU A 91 -2.62 0.28 -20.60
N PRO A 92 -2.63 -0.31 -21.82
CA PRO A 92 -1.43 -0.40 -22.67
C PRO A 92 -0.71 0.94 -22.91
N PRO A 93 -1.42 2.07 -23.16
CA PRO A 93 -0.74 3.36 -23.36
C PRO A 93 0.12 3.81 -22.17
N LEU A 94 -0.27 3.46 -20.93
CA LEU A 94 0.52 3.76 -19.73
C LEU A 94 1.63 2.72 -19.52
N ALA A 95 1.34 1.44 -19.78
CA ALA A 95 2.31 0.36 -19.66
C ALA A 95 3.52 0.55 -20.58
N ASP A 96 3.27 0.99 -21.81
CA ASP A 96 4.29 1.15 -22.86
C ASP A 96 5.04 2.50 -22.76
N PHE A 97 4.53 3.44 -21.97
CA PHE A 97 5.13 4.76 -21.79
C PHE A 97 6.21 4.75 -20.70
N ARG A 98 7.47 4.50 -21.08
CA ARG A 98 8.62 4.43 -20.14
C ARG A 98 8.69 5.54 -19.07
N PRO A 99 8.46 6.83 -19.38
CA PRO A 99 8.48 7.87 -18.36
C PRO A 99 7.43 7.71 -17.25
N TYR A 100 6.31 7.03 -17.54
CA TYR A 100 5.31 6.67 -16.53
C TYR A 100 5.91 5.89 -15.37
N TRP A 101 6.82 4.97 -15.67
CA TRP A 101 7.43 4.11 -14.67
C TRP A 101 8.40 4.85 -13.74
N PHE A 102 8.96 6.00 -14.16
CA PHE A 102 9.68 6.88 -13.23
C PHE A 102 8.75 7.50 -12.19
N LEU A 103 7.52 7.88 -12.58
CA LEU A 103 6.52 8.39 -11.65
C LEU A 103 6.07 7.30 -10.68
N VAL A 104 5.85 6.08 -11.17
CA VAL A 104 5.55 4.90 -10.33
C VAL A 104 6.69 4.63 -9.35
N ALA A 105 7.94 4.65 -9.82
CA ALA A 105 9.12 4.45 -8.98
C ALA A 105 9.25 5.53 -7.90
N LEU A 106 8.99 6.79 -8.24
CA LEU A 106 9.00 7.91 -7.28
C LEU A 106 7.95 7.68 -6.17
N ALA A 107 6.72 7.29 -6.53
CA ALA A 107 5.68 7.02 -5.55
C ALA A 107 6.03 5.86 -4.61
N PHE A 108 6.65 4.79 -5.14
CA PHE A 108 7.19 3.71 -4.31
C PHE A 108 8.37 4.18 -3.44
N GLY A 109 9.23 5.07 -3.93
CA GLY A 109 10.30 5.69 -3.14
C GLY A 109 9.76 6.49 -1.96
N VAL A 110 8.70 7.29 -2.16
CA VAL A 110 7.99 7.99 -1.07
C VAL A 110 7.43 6.98 -0.06
N THR A 111 6.84 5.88 -0.54
CA THR A 111 6.35 4.79 0.31
C THR A 111 7.50 4.19 1.13
N ALA A 112 8.67 3.96 0.52
CA ALA A 112 9.84 3.39 1.19
C ALA A 112 10.33 4.31 2.32
N VAL A 113 10.46 5.62 2.06
CA VAL A 113 10.80 6.61 3.09
C VAL A 113 9.78 6.58 4.23
N GLY A 114 8.48 6.60 3.91
CA GLY A 114 7.43 6.49 4.91
C GLY A 114 7.52 5.19 5.74
N SER A 115 7.87 4.08 5.09
CA SER A 115 8.03 2.77 5.73
C SER A 115 9.20 2.76 6.71
N LEU A 116 10.30 3.42 6.37
CA LEU A 116 11.44 3.60 7.28
C LEU A 116 11.05 4.45 8.49
N LEU A 117 10.24 5.51 8.30
CA LEU A 117 9.70 6.30 9.41
C LEU A 117 8.75 5.46 10.30
N VAL A 118 7.93 4.56 9.73
CA VAL A 118 7.15 3.59 10.52
C VAL A 118 8.07 2.71 11.37
N GLY A 119 9.18 2.25 10.81
CA GLY A 119 10.20 1.46 11.50
C GLY A 119 10.89 2.23 12.62
N ALA A 120 11.35 3.45 12.33
CA ALA A 120 12.01 4.33 13.30
C ALA A 120 11.10 4.66 14.50
N ARG A 121 9.78 4.70 14.30
CA ARG A 121 8.80 4.88 15.38
C ARG A 121 8.71 3.70 16.35
N ARG A 122 9.14 2.51 15.92
CA ARG A 122 8.92 1.23 16.61
C ARG A 122 10.21 0.61 17.13
N TYR A 123 11.34 0.86 16.49
CA TYR A 123 12.61 0.18 16.75
C TYR A 123 13.72 1.16 17.15
N PRO A 124 14.65 0.73 18.02
CA PRO A 124 14.67 -0.56 18.73
C PRO A 124 13.71 -0.60 19.91
N GLN A 125 13.29 0.55 20.45
CA GLN A 125 12.40 0.65 21.61
C GLN A 125 11.00 1.12 21.20
N LYS A 126 10.03 0.21 21.25
CA LYS A 126 8.63 0.50 20.97
C LYS A 126 7.97 1.27 22.13
N PRO A 127 7.36 2.44 21.90
CA PRO A 127 6.56 3.12 22.93
C PRO A 127 5.43 2.23 23.49
N LYS A 128 5.15 2.35 24.79
CA LYS A 128 4.11 1.56 25.48
C LYS A 128 2.73 1.69 24.85
N ARG A 129 2.39 2.88 24.34
CA ARG A 129 1.11 3.19 23.67
C ARG A 129 0.89 2.52 22.31
N LEU A 130 1.90 1.85 21.73
CA LEU A 130 1.78 1.21 20.42
C LEU A 130 1.46 -0.27 20.53
N SER A 131 0.62 -0.76 19.62
CA SER A 131 0.35 -2.19 19.49
C SER A 131 1.65 -2.97 19.24
N ALA A 132 1.82 -4.05 20.00
CA ALA A 132 2.95 -4.99 19.92
C ALA A 132 2.57 -6.21 19.07
N GLY A 133 3.31 -7.32 19.23
CA GLY A 133 3.03 -8.60 18.58
C GLY A 133 3.19 -8.55 17.06
N ARG A 134 2.29 -9.20 16.32
CA ARG A 134 2.36 -9.33 14.87
C ARG A 134 2.49 -8.00 14.13
N PHE A 135 1.88 -6.94 14.65
CA PHE A 135 1.93 -5.60 14.05
C PHE A 135 3.34 -4.98 14.01
N GLN A 136 4.32 -5.60 14.67
CA GLN A 136 5.73 -5.24 14.55
C GLN A 136 6.34 -5.62 13.20
N ILE A 137 5.74 -6.57 12.46
CA ILE A 137 6.21 -6.95 11.11
C ILE A 137 5.89 -5.88 10.04
N LEU A 138 4.90 -5.01 10.31
CA LEU A 138 4.39 -4.02 9.38
C LEU A 138 5.48 -3.20 8.64
N PRO A 139 6.45 -2.55 9.33
CA PRO A 139 7.47 -1.78 8.63
C PRO A 139 8.29 -2.62 7.65
N PHE A 140 8.56 -3.89 7.95
CA PHE A 140 9.32 -4.76 7.04
C PHE A 140 8.50 -5.16 5.81
N LEU A 141 7.21 -5.45 5.98
CA LEU A 141 6.31 -5.72 4.85
C LEU A 141 6.15 -4.49 3.93
N LEU A 142 6.02 -3.31 4.54
CA LEU A 142 5.96 -2.04 3.80
C LEU A 142 7.26 -1.76 3.05
N VAL A 143 8.43 -1.94 3.70
CA VAL A 143 9.74 -1.78 3.04
C VAL A 143 9.91 -2.78 1.92
N ALA A 144 9.56 -4.06 2.11
CA ALA A 144 9.66 -5.07 1.06
C ALA A 144 8.79 -4.71 -0.16
N TYR A 145 7.53 -4.32 0.07
CA TYR A 145 6.66 -3.88 -1.00
C TYR A 145 7.21 -2.64 -1.72
N ALA A 146 7.65 -1.63 -0.94
CA ALA A 146 8.10 -0.36 -1.48
C ALA A 146 9.43 -0.47 -2.25
N VAL A 147 10.42 -1.18 -1.70
CA VAL A 147 11.72 -1.38 -2.35
C VAL A 147 11.58 -2.27 -3.57
N GLY A 148 10.87 -3.40 -3.46
CA GLY A 148 10.61 -4.28 -4.60
C GLY A 148 9.86 -3.55 -5.72
N GLY A 149 8.84 -2.77 -5.38
CA GLY A 149 8.08 -1.95 -6.33
C GLY A 149 8.92 -0.85 -6.97
N THR A 150 9.78 -0.17 -6.20
CA THR A 150 10.71 0.86 -6.71
C THR A 150 11.64 0.25 -7.75
N ILE A 151 12.32 -0.85 -7.41
CA ILE A 151 13.28 -1.50 -8.30
C ILE A 151 12.57 -2.02 -9.56
N THR A 152 11.41 -2.65 -9.41
CA THR A 152 10.60 -3.14 -10.53
C THR A 152 10.23 -2.00 -11.49
N ALA A 153 9.73 -0.88 -10.95
CA ALA A 153 9.35 0.28 -11.75
C ALA A 153 10.56 0.95 -12.42
N LEU A 154 11.71 1.06 -11.75
CA LEU A 154 12.93 1.60 -12.37
C LEU A 154 13.41 0.71 -13.52
N LEU A 155 13.37 -0.62 -13.36
CA LEU A 155 13.74 -1.54 -14.44
C LEU A 155 12.84 -1.34 -15.67
N LEU A 156 11.53 -1.21 -15.47
CA LEU A 156 10.59 -0.91 -16.55
C LEU A 156 10.87 0.45 -17.20
N ALA A 157 11.20 1.47 -16.41
CA ALA A 157 11.53 2.81 -16.90
C ALA A 157 12.77 2.83 -17.80
N PHE A 158 13.80 2.05 -17.44
CA PHE A 158 15.02 1.91 -18.22
C PHE A 158 14.93 0.86 -19.34
N GLY A 159 13.77 0.20 -19.52
CA GLY A 159 13.58 -0.85 -20.51
C GLY A 159 14.33 -2.15 -20.19
N GLY A 160 14.73 -2.34 -18.92
CA GLY A 160 15.32 -3.55 -18.41
C GLY A 160 14.28 -4.61 -18.04
N GLY A 161 14.76 -5.79 -17.66
CA GLY A 161 13.93 -6.93 -17.31
C GLY A 161 14.77 -8.21 -17.21
N GLY A 162 14.13 -9.32 -16.87
CA GLY A 162 14.80 -10.61 -16.66
C GLY A 162 14.87 -11.02 -15.19
N LEU A 163 15.87 -11.81 -14.81
CA LEU A 163 15.95 -12.41 -13.47
C LEU A 163 15.89 -11.37 -12.34
N PHE A 164 16.61 -10.25 -12.50
CA PHE A 164 16.61 -9.18 -11.50
C PHE A 164 15.23 -8.52 -11.34
N GLY A 165 14.48 -8.36 -12.43
CA GLY A 165 13.09 -7.91 -12.40
C GLY A 165 12.17 -8.90 -11.70
N SER A 166 12.36 -10.21 -11.94
CA SER A 166 11.59 -11.26 -11.26
C SER A 166 11.85 -11.29 -9.75
N VAL A 167 13.10 -11.10 -9.32
CA VAL A 167 13.45 -11.03 -7.89
C VAL A 167 12.87 -9.78 -7.23
N ALA A 168 12.99 -8.62 -7.88
CA ALA A 168 12.41 -7.37 -7.38
C ALA A 168 10.88 -7.46 -7.26
N LEU A 169 10.22 -8.04 -8.27
CA LEU A 169 8.78 -8.28 -8.26
C LEU A 169 8.39 -9.29 -7.16
N ALA A 170 9.18 -10.36 -6.97
CA ALA A 170 8.93 -11.32 -5.90
C ALA A 170 9.03 -10.69 -4.50
N LEU A 171 9.99 -9.77 -4.30
CA LEU A 171 10.08 -8.99 -3.07
C LEU A 171 8.85 -8.08 -2.88
N ALA A 172 8.41 -7.42 -3.95
CA ALA A 172 7.20 -6.61 -3.92
C ALA A 172 5.97 -7.47 -3.57
N ALA A 173 5.83 -8.64 -4.20
CA ALA A 173 4.76 -9.58 -3.95
C ALA A 173 4.76 -10.09 -2.52
N ALA A 174 5.92 -10.49 -1.98
CA ALA A 174 6.04 -10.97 -0.61
C ALA A 174 5.62 -9.91 0.41
N GLY A 175 6.10 -8.67 0.25
CA GLY A 175 5.70 -7.55 1.09
C GLY A 175 4.21 -7.22 0.96
N GLY A 176 3.74 -7.02 -0.26
CA GLY A 176 2.38 -6.55 -0.54
C GLY A 176 1.29 -7.60 -0.24
N LEU A 177 1.51 -8.87 -0.58
CA LEU A 177 0.61 -9.95 -0.18
C LEU A 177 0.62 -10.11 1.35
N GLY A 178 1.79 -9.99 1.98
CA GLY A 178 1.89 -9.97 3.44
C GLY A 178 1.02 -8.88 4.07
N LEU A 179 1.03 -7.66 3.50
CA LEU A 179 0.15 -6.55 3.95
C LEU A 179 -1.33 -6.90 3.76
N ALA A 180 -1.70 -7.45 2.60
CA ALA A 180 -3.09 -7.83 2.32
C ALA A 180 -3.58 -8.94 3.28
N PHE A 181 -2.71 -9.87 3.69
CA PHE A 181 -3.05 -10.97 4.60
C PHE A 181 -2.96 -10.63 6.10
N GLU A 182 -2.29 -9.54 6.49
CA GLU A 182 -2.23 -9.09 7.90
C GLU A 182 -3.58 -8.53 8.39
N VAL A 183 -4.54 -8.29 7.51
CA VAL A 183 -5.93 -7.96 7.88
C VAL A 183 -6.63 -9.24 8.36
N ARG A 184 -6.39 -9.65 9.61
CA ARG A 184 -7.09 -10.75 10.29
C ARG A 184 -7.80 -10.23 11.53
#